data_AF-A0A7J4JIW2-F1
#
_entry.id   AF-A0A7J4JIW2-F1
#
_cell.length_a   1.000
_cell.length_b   1.000
_cell.length_c   1.000
_cell.angle_alpha   90.00
_cell.angle_beta   90.00
_cell.angle_gamma   90.00
#
_symmetry.space_group_name_H-M   'P 1'
#
loop_
_entity.id
_entity.type
_entity.pdbx_description
1 polymer ?
#
loop_
_entity_poly.entity_id
_entity_poly.type
_entity_poly.pdbx_seq_one_letter_code
_entity_poly.pdbx_strand_id
1 'polypeptide(L)'
;MDFHPKYIFQDVTKINPTILNGKKLLIFDIDNTLFYSETTQSRKDIIQWFHRIHKKYPCVCFSNSFSIRKRKEAIEKTLACAVYLSKYKKPSLDLFQEITGKYKVHAKDVVVIGDFHFTDVLFANRNHATSVLVRPIGGERKLSLMFARVLENFLLLILDFLHNF
;
A
#
# COMPACT_ATOMS: atom_id res chain seq x y z
N MET A 1 -3.89 18.71 2.56
CA MET A 1 -4.02 17.27 2.21
C MET A 1 -3.62 16.49 3.44
N ASP A 2 -4.25 15.35 3.73
CA ASP A 2 -3.94 14.57 4.94
C ASP A 2 -2.92 13.46 4.64
N PHE A 3 -1.78 13.49 5.34
CA PHE A 3 -0.68 12.53 5.22
C PHE A 3 -0.63 11.57 6.41
N HIS A 4 -1.57 11.67 7.36
CA HIS A 4 -1.60 10.82 8.53
C HIS A 4 -2.40 9.55 8.26
N PRO A 5 -1.83 8.38 8.54
CA PRO A 5 -2.55 7.14 8.38
C PRO A 5 -3.65 7.02 9.42
N LYS A 6 -4.78 6.45 9.02
CA LYS A 6 -5.84 6.10 9.97
C LYS A 6 -5.41 4.99 10.93
N TYR A 7 -4.61 4.04 10.45
CA TYR A 7 -4.05 2.96 11.28
C TYR A 7 -2.59 2.71 10.96
N ILE A 8 -1.82 2.37 11.99
CA ILE A 8 -0.40 2.00 11.87
C ILE A 8 -0.20 0.60 12.46
N PHE A 9 0.51 -0.27 11.75
CA PHE A 9 0.90 -1.60 12.24
C PHE A 9 2.38 -1.89 12.00
N GLN A 10 2.91 -2.86 12.75
CA GLN A 10 4.30 -3.29 12.59
C GLN A 10 4.55 -3.89 11.20
N ASP A 11 3.68 -4.77 10.73
CA ASP A 11 3.67 -5.26 9.35
C ASP A 11 2.23 -5.69 9.00
N VAL A 12 2.02 -6.14 7.76
CA VAL A 12 0.70 -6.57 7.32
C VAL A 12 0.12 -7.71 8.17
N THR A 13 0.96 -8.59 8.74
CA THR A 13 0.51 -9.72 9.55
C THR A 13 -0.11 -9.30 10.88
N LYS A 14 0.16 -8.07 11.32
CA LYS A 14 -0.36 -7.49 12.57
C LYS A 14 -1.61 -6.64 12.37
N ILE A 15 -2.11 -6.49 11.14
CA ILE A 15 -3.34 -5.77 10.88
C ILE A 15 -4.50 -6.45 11.62
N ASN A 16 -5.19 -5.67 12.47
CA ASN A 16 -6.38 -6.15 13.16
C ASN A 16 -7.50 -6.43 12.15
N PRO A 17 -8.01 -7.67 12.02
CA PRO A 17 -9.05 -8.00 11.04
C PRO A 17 -10.33 -7.16 11.17
N THR A 18 -10.64 -6.61 12.34
CA THR A 18 -11.86 -5.81 12.54
C THR A 18 -11.90 -4.57 11.66
N ILE A 19 -10.75 -3.96 11.34
CA ILE A 19 -10.71 -2.76 10.48
C ILE A 19 -11.04 -3.09 9.01
N LEU A 20 -10.96 -4.36 8.64
CA LEU A 20 -11.25 -4.88 7.30
C LEU A 20 -12.72 -5.31 7.16
N ASN A 21 -13.47 -5.43 8.27
CA ASN A 21 -14.86 -5.85 8.23
C ASN A 21 -15.74 -4.88 7.43
N GLY A 22 -16.59 -5.43 6.56
CA GLY A 22 -17.47 -4.65 5.68
C GLY A 22 -16.75 -3.96 4.51
N LYS A 23 -15.42 -4.09 4.39
CA LYS A 23 -14.66 -3.56 3.26
C LYS A 23 -14.82 -4.45 2.04
N LYS A 24 -14.93 -3.84 0.86
CA LYS A 24 -15.19 -4.53 -0.40
C LYS A 24 -13.97 -4.64 -1.29
N LEU A 25 -12.92 -3.86 -1.03
CA LEU A 25 -11.67 -3.93 -1.76
C LEU A 25 -10.48 -3.55 -0.88
N LEU A 26 -9.44 -4.38 -0.91
CA LEU A 26 -8.15 -4.10 -0.30
C LEU A 26 -7.12 -3.83 -1.40
N ILE A 27 -6.49 -2.67 -1.36
CA ILE A 27 -5.42 -2.27 -2.26
C ILE A 27 -4.11 -2.39 -1.49
N PHE A 28 -3.21 -3.25 -1.96
CA PHE A 28 -1.91 -3.45 -1.36
C PHE A 28 -0.81 -2.82 -2.20
N ASP A 29 0.08 -2.08 -1.54
CA ASP A 29 1.42 -1.87 -2.07
C ASP A 29 2.20 -3.20 -2.12
N ILE A 30 3.18 -3.28 -3.04
CA ILE A 30 4.02 -4.46 -3.22
C ILE A 30 5.40 -4.26 -2.61
N ASP A 31 6.12 -3.23 -3.03
CA ASP A 31 7.55 -3.11 -2.78
C ASP A 31 7.79 -2.48 -1.40
N ASN A 32 8.44 -3.24 -0.52
CA ASN A 32 8.60 -2.99 0.93
C ASN A 32 7.34 -3.24 1.79
N THR A 33 6.19 -3.49 1.19
CA THR A 33 4.98 -3.88 1.92
C THR A 33 4.77 -5.40 1.94
N LEU A 34 4.59 -6.01 0.77
CA LEU A 34 4.38 -7.47 0.64
C LEU A 34 5.65 -8.21 0.24
N PHE A 35 6.56 -7.56 -0.50
CA PHE A 35 7.81 -8.12 -1.01
C PHE A 35 8.97 -7.20 -0.68
N TYR A 36 10.20 -7.72 -0.63
CA TYR A 36 11.38 -6.84 -0.56
C TYR A 36 11.48 -5.99 -1.83
N SER A 37 11.88 -4.72 -1.67
CA SER A 37 11.95 -3.74 -2.77
C SER A 37 12.59 -4.28 -4.05
N GLU A 38 11.80 -4.27 -5.12
CA GLU A 38 12.21 -4.65 -6.48
C GLU A 38 12.66 -6.11 -6.63
N THR A 39 12.17 -6.99 -5.76
CA THR A 39 12.44 -8.44 -5.82
C THR A 39 11.15 -9.25 -5.94
N THR A 40 11.28 -10.56 -6.15
CA THR A 40 10.18 -11.53 -6.02
C THR A 40 10.22 -12.27 -4.67
N GLN A 41 11.06 -11.81 -3.74
CA GLN A 41 11.22 -12.42 -2.42
C GLN A 41 10.30 -11.76 -1.40
N SER A 42 9.69 -12.59 -0.55
CA SER A 42 8.85 -12.15 0.55
C SER A 42 9.08 -13.07 1.75
N ARG A 43 8.61 -12.65 2.93
CA ARG A 43 8.56 -13.52 4.11
C ARG A 43 7.40 -14.49 3.98
N LYS A 44 7.62 -15.76 4.34
CA LYS A 44 6.61 -16.83 4.22
C LYS A 44 5.33 -16.52 4.99
N ASP A 45 5.44 -15.91 6.16
CA ASP A 45 4.30 -15.56 7.01
C ASP A 45 3.42 -14.45 6.42
N ILE A 46 4.03 -13.47 5.72
CA ILE A 46 3.30 -12.43 4.96
C ILE A 46 2.51 -13.06 3.82
N ILE A 47 3.11 -13.98 3.04
CA ILE A 47 2.40 -14.66 1.95
C ILE A 47 1.24 -15.49 2.49
N GLN A 48 1.45 -16.25 3.57
CA GLN A 48 0.38 -17.02 4.21
C GLN A 48 -0.73 -16.12 4.76
N TRP A 49 -0.37 -15.00 5.39
CA TRP A 49 -1.34 -14.01 5.86
C TRP A 49 -2.13 -13.43 4.70
N PHE A 50 -1.46 -13.02 3.62
CA PHE A 50 -2.10 -12.47 2.43
C PHE A 50 -3.11 -13.45 1.85
N HIS A 51 -2.77 -14.72 1.69
CA HIS A 51 -3.73 -15.72 1.19
C HIS A 51 -4.97 -15.87 2.09
N ARG A 52 -4.81 -15.79 3.43
CA ARG A 52 -5.96 -15.83 4.35
C ARG A 52 -6.88 -14.62 4.15
N ILE A 53 -6.31 -13.45 3.90
CA ILE A 53 -7.05 -12.22 3.63
C ILE A 53 -7.70 -12.27 2.24
N HIS A 54 -6.97 -12.71 1.22
CA HIS A 54 -7.45 -12.77 -0.16
C HIS A 54 -8.63 -13.75 -0.34
N LYS A 55 -8.71 -14.79 0.48
CA LYS A 55 -9.88 -15.69 0.55
C LYS A 55 -11.16 -15.02 1.05
N LYS A 56 -11.04 -13.94 1.82
CA LYS A 56 -12.15 -13.24 2.49
C LYS A 56 -12.54 -11.95 1.80
N TYR A 57 -11.58 -11.27 1.18
CA TYR A 57 -11.77 -9.94 0.60
C TYR A 57 -11.18 -9.89 -0.82
N PRO A 58 -11.86 -9.23 -1.77
CA PRO A 58 -11.25 -8.85 -3.02
C PRO A 58 -9.98 -8.02 -2.75
N CYS A 59 -8.86 -8.44 -3.36
CA CYS A 59 -7.58 -7.77 -3.23
C CYS A 59 -7.06 -7.39 -4.61
N VAL A 60 -6.32 -6.29 -4.65
CA VAL A 60 -5.54 -5.88 -5.81
C VAL A 60 -4.18 -5.38 -5.32
N CYS A 61 -3.12 -5.79 -6.00
CA CYS A 61 -1.76 -5.37 -5.67
C CYS A 61 -1.28 -4.33 -6.68
N PHE A 62 -0.54 -3.32 -6.22
CA PHE A 62 -0.07 -2.23 -7.05
C PHE A 62 1.33 -1.75 -6.61
N SER A 63 2.17 -1.31 -7.55
CA SER A 63 3.49 -0.75 -7.26
C SER A 63 3.77 0.49 -8.12
N ASN A 64 4.43 1.48 -7.54
CA ASN A 64 4.98 2.62 -8.26
C ASN A 64 6.32 2.32 -8.98
N SER A 65 6.96 1.18 -8.70
CA SER A 65 8.25 0.79 -9.30
C SER A 65 8.10 0.50 -10.78
N PHE A 66 8.99 1.07 -11.60
CA PHE A 66 9.05 0.78 -13.04
C PHE A 66 9.44 -0.68 -13.33
N SER A 67 10.08 -1.36 -12.38
CA SER A 67 10.47 -2.77 -12.53
C SER A 67 9.31 -3.76 -12.41
N ILE A 68 8.13 -3.32 -11.93
CA ILE A 68 7.02 -4.21 -11.60
C ILE A 68 6.60 -5.08 -12.79
N ARG A 69 6.67 -4.54 -14.02
CA ARG A 69 6.33 -5.28 -15.23
C ARG A 69 7.14 -6.56 -15.40
N LYS A 70 8.42 -6.55 -15.01
CA LYS A 70 9.34 -7.71 -15.12
C LYS A 70 9.07 -8.78 -14.06
N ARG A 71 8.41 -8.43 -12.95
CA ARG A 71 8.17 -9.32 -11.80
C ARG A 71 6.71 -9.72 -11.62
N LYS A 72 5.80 -9.07 -12.34
CA LYS A 72 4.35 -9.23 -12.25
C LYS A 72 3.93 -10.70 -12.20
N GLU A 73 4.30 -11.50 -13.19
CA GLU A 73 3.87 -12.90 -13.28
C GLU A 73 4.30 -13.74 -12.06
N ALA A 74 5.54 -13.56 -11.61
CA ALA A 74 6.05 -14.26 -10.44
C ALA A 74 5.32 -13.84 -9.15
N ILE A 75 5.02 -12.55 -9.00
CA ILE A 75 4.29 -12.01 -7.86
C ILE A 75 2.83 -12.48 -7.87
N GLU A 76 2.16 -12.42 -9.02
CA GLU A 76 0.78 -12.89 -9.18
C GLU A 76 0.67 -14.38 -8.87
N LYS A 77 1.61 -15.18 -9.38
CA LYS A 77 1.70 -16.61 -9.05
C LYS A 77 1.88 -16.85 -7.56
N THR A 78 2.74 -16.06 -6.91
CA THR A 78 3.02 -16.19 -5.47
C THR A 78 1.82 -15.81 -4.62
N LEU A 79 1.12 -14.73 -4.96
CA LEU A 79 -0.02 -14.22 -4.18
C LEU A 79 -1.37 -14.85 -4.56
N ALA A 80 -1.43 -15.50 -5.73
CA ALA A 80 -2.68 -15.87 -6.39
C ALA A 80 -3.65 -14.67 -6.52
N CYS A 81 -3.10 -13.47 -6.74
CA CYS A 81 -3.83 -12.21 -6.79
C CYS A 81 -3.30 -11.34 -7.94
N ALA A 82 -4.18 -10.58 -8.58
CA ALA A 82 -3.81 -9.69 -9.66
C ALA A 82 -2.89 -8.55 -9.20
N VAL A 83 -1.84 -8.29 -9.98
CA VAL A 83 -0.97 -7.12 -9.91
C VAL A 83 -1.41 -6.15 -11.01
N TYR A 84 -1.92 -5.00 -10.60
CA TYR A 84 -2.47 -4.00 -11.49
C TYR A 84 -1.36 -3.16 -12.12
N LEU A 85 -1.38 -3.02 -13.45
CA LEU A 85 -0.48 -2.13 -14.19
C LEU A 85 -1.30 -0.95 -14.71
N SER A 86 -0.89 0.26 -14.34
CA SER A 86 -1.48 1.50 -14.85
C SER A 86 -0.38 2.44 -15.31
N LYS A 87 -0.76 3.39 -16.18
CA LYS A 87 0.09 4.54 -16.53
C LYS A 87 0.16 5.56 -15.39
N TYR A 88 -0.86 5.58 -14.54
CA TYR A 88 -0.92 6.43 -13.36
C TYR A 88 -0.19 5.78 -12.19
N LYS A 89 0.28 6.60 -11.26
CA LYS A 89 0.99 6.19 -10.05
C LYS A 89 0.32 6.74 -8.82
N LYS A 90 0.50 6.10 -7.66
CA LYS A 90 0.12 6.69 -6.37
C LYS A 90 0.91 8.02 -6.20
N PRO A 91 0.28 9.12 -5.76
CA PRO A 91 -1.08 9.23 -5.23
C PRO A 91 -2.10 9.83 -6.22
N SER A 92 -2.16 9.38 -7.47
CA SER A 92 -3.11 9.90 -8.47
C SER A 92 -4.59 9.62 -8.13
N LEU A 93 -5.49 10.56 -8.41
CA LEU A 93 -6.94 10.32 -8.34
C LEU A 93 -7.42 9.40 -9.46
N ASP A 94 -6.86 9.58 -10.66
CA ASP A 94 -7.23 8.79 -11.84
C ASP A 94 -6.95 7.30 -11.61
N LEU A 95 -5.81 6.98 -10.99
CA LEU A 95 -5.48 5.60 -10.61
C LEU A 95 -6.55 5.01 -9.67
N PHE A 96 -6.99 5.77 -8.67
CA PHE A 96 -7.98 5.30 -7.72
C PHE A 96 -9.33 5.08 -8.40
N GLN A 97 -9.79 6.05 -9.20
CA GLN A 97 -11.03 5.96 -9.96
C GLN A 97 -11.02 4.78 -10.94
N GLU A 98 -9.90 4.56 -11.63
CA GLU A 98 -9.69 3.43 -12.54
C GLU A 98 -9.88 2.08 -11.81
N ILE A 99 -9.24 1.92 -10.64
CA ILE A 99 -9.38 0.72 -9.81
C ILE A 99 -10.82 0.59 -9.29
N THR A 100 -11.37 1.61 -8.63
CA THR A 100 -12.70 1.51 -8.03
C THR A 100 -13.82 1.34 -9.05
N GLY A 101 -13.67 1.93 -10.24
CA GLY A 101 -14.61 1.73 -11.36
C GLY A 101 -14.61 0.28 -11.84
N LYS A 102 -13.43 -0.34 -11.97
CA LYS A 102 -13.30 -1.75 -12.33
C LYS A 102 -13.95 -2.69 -11.31
N TYR A 103 -13.78 -2.40 -10.02
CA TYR A 103 -14.33 -3.23 -8.94
C TYR A 103 -15.76 -2.82 -8.53
N LYS A 104 -16.30 -1.73 -9.09
CA LYS A 104 -17.63 -1.18 -8.76
C LYS A 104 -17.84 -0.93 -7.26
N VAL A 105 -16.84 -0.33 -6.62
CA VAL A 105 -16.85 -0.03 -5.16
C VAL A 105 -16.78 1.47 -4.90
N HIS A 106 -17.28 1.91 -3.74
CA HIS A 106 -17.11 3.28 -3.27
C HIS A 106 -15.86 3.41 -2.39
N ALA A 107 -15.25 4.59 -2.36
CA ALA A 107 -14.02 4.84 -1.59
C ALA A 107 -14.09 4.43 -0.11
N LYS A 108 -15.23 4.67 0.56
CA LYS A 108 -15.46 4.28 1.96
C LYS A 108 -15.32 2.77 2.21
N ASP A 109 -15.55 1.96 1.18
CA ASP A 109 -15.47 0.50 1.20
C ASP A 109 -14.06 -0.01 0.86
N VAL A 110 -13.11 0.88 0.61
CA VAL A 110 -11.72 0.58 0.21
C VAL A 110 -10.77 0.79 1.39
N VAL A 111 -9.79 -0.10 1.50
CA VAL A 111 -8.60 0.07 2.36
C VAL A 111 -7.35 0.04 1.48
N VAL A 112 -6.45 1.00 1.69
CA VAL A 112 -5.13 1.02 1.06
C VAL A 112 -4.09 0.70 2.14
N ILE A 113 -3.22 -0.26 1.84
CA ILE A 113 -2.22 -0.78 2.77
C ILE A 113 -0.85 -0.63 2.12
N GLY A 114 0.04 0.14 2.74
CA GLY A 114 1.39 0.37 2.24
C GLY A 114 2.32 0.95 3.30
N ASP A 115 3.52 1.37 2.91
CA ASP A 115 4.63 1.65 3.82
C ASP A 115 5.19 3.08 3.71
N PHE A 116 4.60 3.93 2.84
CA PHE A 116 4.96 5.34 2.68
C PHE A 116 3.76 6.27 2.92
N HIS A 117 4.03 7.43 3.50
CA HIS A 117 3.00 8.46 3.73
C HIS A 117 2.61 9.17 2.43
N PHE A 118 3.58 9.63 1.65
CA PHE A 118 3.32 10.46 0.46
C PHE A 118 2.75 9.67 -0.72
N THR A 119 2.95 8.34 -0.76
CA THR A 119 2.34 7.49 -1.78
C THR A 119 1.09 6.81 -1.27
N ASP A 120 1.17 5.98 -0.24
CA ASP A 120 0.08 5.07 0.11
C ASP A 120 -0.98 5.75 0.96
N VAL A 121 -0.55 6.40 2.03
CA VAL A 121 -1.46 7.11 2.94
C VAL A 121 -2.14 8.26 2.23
N LEU A 122 -1.36 9.11 1.53
CA LEU A 122 -1.92 10.21 0.77
C LEU A 122 -2.87 9.71 -0.33
N PHE A 123 -2.55 8.61 -1.04
CA PHE A 123 -3.43 8.02 -2.05
C PHE A 123 -4.77 7.59 -1.46
N ALA A 124 -4.79 7.00 -0.27
CA ALA A 124 -6.02 6.63 0.40
C ALA A 124 -6.81 7.87 0.85
N ASN A 125 -6.14 8.76 1.59
CA ASN A 125 -6.77 9.88 2.28
C ASN A 125 -7.38 10.88 1.30
N ARG A 126 -6.66 11.23 0.23
CA ARG A 126 -7.16 12.15 -0.80
C ARG A 126 -8.39 11.60 -1.56
N ASN A 127 -8.57 10.28 -1.53
CA ASN A 127 -9.71 9.60 -2.14
C ASN A 127 -10.79 9.22 -1.12
N HIS A 128 -10.65 9.60 0.16
CA HIS A 128 -11.56 9.23 1.25
C HIS A 128 -11.65 7.72 1.52
N ALA A 129 -10.60 6.97 1.19
CA ALA A 129 -10.43 5.58 1.55
C ALA A 129 -9.76 5.43 2.93
N THR A 130 -9.83 4.24 3.51
CA THR A 130 -9.12 3.94 4.77
C THR A 130 -7.63 3.72 4.49
N SER A 131 -6.74 4.53 5.08
CA SER A 131 -5.29 4.34 5.05
C SER A 131 -4.80 3.41 6.15
N VAL A 132 -3.93 2.47 5.79
CA VAL A 132 -3.17 1.63 6.72
C VAL A 132 -1.70 1.74 6.36
N LEU A 133 -0.90 2.28 7.28
CA LEU A 133 0.55 2.31 7.16
C LEU A 133 1.17 1.11 7.90
N VAL A 134 2.10 0.43 7.27
CA VAL A 134 2.87 -0.66 7.88
C VAL A 134 4.37 -0.35 7.83
N ARG A 135 5.16 -0.98 8.71
CA ARG A 135 6.62 -0.85 8.57
C ARG A 135 7.15 -1.72 7.42
N PRO A 136 8.29 -1.33 6.83
CA PRO A 136 8.89 -2.06 5.72
C PRO A 136 9.31 -3.49 6.08
N ILE A 137 9.03 -4.45 5.20
CA ILE A 137 9.31 -5.88 5.39
C ILE A 137 10.77 -6.21 5.74
N GLY A 138 11.74 -5.48 5.18
CA GLY A 138 13.16 -5.85 5.22
C GLY A 138 14.10 -4.83 5.82
N GLY A 139 13.56 -3.80 6.47
CA GLY A 139 14.31 -2.57 6.73
C GLY A 139 14.76 -1.91 5.42
N GLU A 140 15.53 -0.84 5.55
CA GLU A 140 15.97 -0.05 4.40
C GLU A 140 17.34 -0.54 3.93
N ARG A 141 17.36 -1.49 2.98
CA ARG A 141 18.63 -2.02 2.43
C ARG A 141 19.23 -1.16 1.32
N LYS A 142 18.42 -0.32 0.67
CA LYS A 142 18.88 0.60 -0.38
C LYS A 142 19.03 1.98 0.23
N LEU A 143 20.22 2.58 0.08
CA LEU A 143 20.49 3.95 0.52
C LEU A 143 19.46 4.95 -0.02
N SER A 144 19.06 4.82 -1.29
CA SER A 144 18.03 5.68 -1.88
C SER A 144 16.68 5.61 -1.17
N LEU A 145 16.29 4.43 -0.68
CA LEU A 145 15.07 4.27 0.11
C LEU A 145 15.21 4.85 1.51
N MET A 146 16.38 4.71 2.14
CA MET A 146 16.69 5.36 3.42
C MET A 146 16.52 6.87 3.30
N PHE A 147 17.18 7.47 2.30
CA PHE A 147 17.10 8.90 2.04
C PHE A 147 15.66 9.37 1.76
N ALA A 148 14.90 8.61 0.96
CA ALA A 148 13.51 8.93 0.67
C ALA A 148 12.64 8.97 1.95
N ARG A 149 12.87 8.06 2.90
CA ARG A 149 12.15 8.04 4.18
C ARG A 149 12.57 9.15 5.12
N VAL A 150 13.86 9.44 5.21
CA VAL A 150 14.35 10.58 5.99
C VAL A 150 13.72 11.87 5.47
N LEU A 151 13.70 12.06 4.15
CA LEU A 151 13.05 13.21 3.53
C LEU A 151 11.54 13.23 3.79
N GLU A 152 10.85 12.10 3.64
CA GLU A 152 9.42 11.98 3.95
C GLU A 152 9.13 12.40 5.40
N ASN A 153 9.84 11.82 6.38
CA ASN A 153 9.65 12.15 7.79
C ASN A 153 9.96 13.62 8.09
N PHE A 154 11.01 14.18 7.47
CA PHE A 154 11.34 15.59 7.62
C PHE A 154 10.23 16.50 7.05
N LEU A 155 9.70 16.17 5.88
CA LEU A 155 8.61 16.94 5.28
C LEU A 155 7.32 16.83 6.11
N LEU A 156 7.02 15.65 6.66
CA LEU A 156 5.88 15.47 7.58
C LEU A 156 6.02 16.37 8.81
N LEU A 157 7.20 16.38 9.45
CA LEU A 157 7.46 17.26 10.60
C LEU A 157 7.24 18.75 10.27
N ILE A 158 7.69 19.21 9.09
CA ILE A 158 7.45 20.58 8.63
C ILE A 158 5.96 20.83 8.43
N LEU A 159 5.25 19.92 7.76
CA LEU A 159 3.83 20.07 7.48
C LEU A 159 3.01 20.10 8.77
N ASP A 160 3.35 19.26 9.74
CA ASP A 160 2.72 19.21 11.05
C ASP A 160 2.98 20.50 11.83
N PHE A 161 4.20 21.02 11.78
CA PHE A 161 4.52 22.32 12.37
C PHE A 161 3.67 23.43 11.76
N LEU A 162 3.61 23.52 10.43
CA LEU A 162 2.83 24.55 9.72
C LEU A 162 1.32 24.44 9.94
N HIS A 163 0.78 23.24 10.17
CA HIS A 163 -0.65 23.03 10.43
C HIS A 163 -1.07 23.37 11.87
N ASN A 164 -0.13 23.47 12.80
CA ASN A 164 -0.37 23.82 14.20
C ASN A 164 -0.29 25.34 14.47
N PHE A 165 -0.11 26.16 13.43
CA PHE A 165 -0.19 27.63 13.44
C PHE A 165 -1.26 28.11 12.45
#